data_AF-A0A535ZWF0-F1
#
_entry.id   AF-A0A535ZWF0-F1
#
_cell.length_a   1.000
_cell.length_b   1.000
_cell.length_c   1.000
_cell.angle_alpha   90.00
_cell.angle_beta   90.00
_cell.angle_gamma   90.00
#
_symmetry.space_group_name_H-M   'P 1'
#
loop_
_entity.id
_entity.type
_entity.pdbx_description
1 polymer ?
#
loop_
_entity_poly.entity_id
_entity_poly.type
_entity_poly.pdbx_seq_one_letter_code
_entity_poly.pdbx_strand_id
1 'polypeptide(L)'
;MGRFRTTLQPAGSPGEQLRAHFAGIRRLARTDPDLFVVMGELAMRGRRDRAIAAIVRDVDATWEKTLAALLRHAAKEGAVANPAKPDELAALIVATLKGLFMLSGDLRRLVDDPVAA
;
A
#
# COMPACT_ATOMS: atom_id res chain seq x y z
N MET A 1 -2.43 -1.44 -10.76
CA MET A 1 -1.46 -0.74 -9.89
C MET A 1 -1.33 0.78 -10.12
N GLY A 2 -1.72 1.34 -11.28
CA GLY A 2 -1.70 2.80 -11.52
C GLY A 2 -2.47 3.62 -10.48
N ARG A 3 -3.66 3.15 -10.04
CA ARG A 3 -4.47 3.82 -9.00
C ARG A 3 -3.81 3.87 -7.61
N PHE A 4 -3.00 2.89 -7.23
CA PHE A 4 -2.23 2.96 -5.97
C PHE A 4 -1.07 3.96 -6.09
N ARG A 5 -0.43 4.04 -7.26
CA ARG A 5 0.63 5.03 -7.51
C ARG A 5 0.13 6.47 -7.43
N THR A 6 -1.14 6.76 -7.76
CA THR A 6 -1.69 8.11 -7.62
C THR A 6 -1.85 8.56 -6.16
N THR A 7 -1.76 7.64 -5.19
CA THR A 7 -1.75 8.01 -3.76
C THR A 7 -0.39 8.57 -3.31
N LEU A 8 0.67 8.34 -4.07
CA LEU A 8 2.00 8.91 -3.87
C LEU A 8 2.12 10.23 -4.65
N GLN A 9 1.25 11.21 -4.33
CA GLN A 9 1.29 12.50 -5.04
C GLN A 9 2.63 13.22 -4.82
N PRO A 10 3.19 13.91 -5.82
CA PRO A 10 4.56 14.46 -5.73
C PRO A 10 4.69 15.75 -4.89
N ALA A 11 3.59 16.29 -4.38
CA ALA A 11 3.58 17.60 -3.74
C ALA A 11 3.79 17.49 -2.23
N GLY A 12 4.59 18.40 -1.67
CA GLY A 12 4.88 18.49 -0.23
C GLY A 12 6.15 17.76 0.19
N SER A 13 6.50 17.91 1.46
CA SER A 13 7.63 17.23 2.11
C SER A 13 7.45 15.70 2.10
N PRO A 14 8.54 14.91 2.11
CA PRO A 14 8.52 13.46 2.27
C PRO A 14 7.58 12.94 3.38
N GLY A 15 7.56 13.63 4.53
CA GLY A 15 6.64 13.29 5.63
C GLY A 15 5.17 13.51 5.28
N GLU A 16 4.86 14.59 4.56
CA GLU A 16 3.51 14.84 4.03
C GLU A 16 3.12 13.83 2.96
N GLN A 17 4.05 13.45 2.07
CA GLN A 17 3.81 12.42 1.06
C GLN A 17 3.49 11.06 1.68
N LEU A 18 4.18 10.66 2.75
CA LEU A 18 3.85 9.43 3.49
C LEU A 18 2.44 9.48 4.10
N ARG A 19 2.07 10.60 4.75
CA ARG A 19 0.72 10.76 5.31
C ARG A 19 -0.35 10.75 4.21
N ALA A 20 -0.10 11.45 3.11
CA ALA A 20 -1.00 11.49 1.96
C ALA A 20 -1.17 10.11 1.32
N HIS A 21 -0.11 9.31 1.24
CA HIS A 21 -0.16 7.94 0.74
C HIS A 21 -1.10 7.07 1.58
N PHE A 22 -0.92 7.05 2.91
CA PHE A 22 -1.78 6.27 3.79
C PHE A 22 -3.23 6.75 3.78
N ALA A 23 -3.45 8.07 3.78
CA ALA A 23 -4.79 8.64 3.63
C ALA A 23 -5.43 8.27 2.29
N GLY A 24 -4.63 8.25 1.22
CA GLY A 24 -5.05 7.86 -0.12
C GLY A 24 -5.49 6.40 -0.20
N ILE A 25 -4.73 5.48 0.39
CA ILE A 25 -5.09 4.06 0.48
C ILE A 25 -6.37 3.88 1.28
N ARG A 26 -6.50 4.54 2.43
CA ARG A 26 -7.72 4.48 3.25
C ARG A 26 -8.95 4.98 2.48
N ARG A 27 -8.81 6.07 1.71
CA ARG A 27 -9.88 6.58 0.85
C ARG A 27 -10.24 5.55 -0.21
N LEU A 28 -9.24 5.02 -0.92
CA LEU A 28 -9.43 4.03 -1.98
C LEU A 28 -10.16 2.79 -1.47
N ALA A 29 -9.81 2.30 -0.27
CA ALA A 29 -10.48 1.16 0.36
C ALA A 29 -11.97 1.39 0.61
N ARG A 30 -12.40 2.65 0.80
CA ARG A 30 -13.81 3.00 1.03
C ARG A 30 -14.56 3.32 -0.27
N THR A 31 -13.89 3.98 -1.21
CA THR A 31 -14.54 4.48 -2.44
C THR A 31 -14.47 3.49 -3.60
N ASP A 32 -13.52 2.56 -3.56
CA ASP A 32 -13.26 1.57 -4.62
C ASP A 32 -12.80 0.23 -3.99
N PRO A 33 -13.64 -0.41 -3.15
CA PRO A 33 -13.28 -1.66 -2.47
C PRO A 33 -13.04 -2.81 -3.46
N ASP A 34 -13.71 -2.82 -4.61
CA ASP A 34 -13.53 -3.86 -5.64
C ASP A 34 -12.11 -3.88 -6.21
N LEU A 35 -11.40 -2.73 -6.22
CA LEU A 35 -9.99 -2.71 -6.57
C LEU A 35 -9.15 -3.60 -5.64
N PHE A 36 -9.44 -3.64 -4.34
CA PHE A 36 -8.71 -4.46 -3.37
C PHE A 36 -9.02 -5.95 -3.57
N VAL A 37 -10.27 -6.28 -3.92
CA VAL A 37 -10.68 -7.64 -4.30
C VAL A 37 -9.87 -8.11 -5.51
N VAL A 38 -9.82 -7.32 -6.59
CA VAL A 38 -9.04 -7.65 -7.79
C VAL A 38 -7.55 -7.83 -7.46
N MET A 39 -6.99 -6.97 -6.61
CA MET A 39 -5.60 -7.13 -6.18
C MET A 39 -5.38 -8.43 -5.39
N GLY A 40 -6.34 -8.81 -4.54
CA GLY A 40 -6.32 -10.08 -3.80
C GLY A 40 -6.37 -11.29 -4.74
N GLU A 41 -7.26 -11.26 -5.73
CA GLU A 41 -7.37 -12.29 -6.76
C GLU A 41 -6.08 -12.45 -7.57
N LEU A 42 -5.47 -11.34 -8.00
CA LEU A 42 -4.21 -11.36 -8.74
C LEU A 42 -3.06 -11.92 -7.90
N ALA A 43 -2.98 -11.54 -6.62
CA ALA A 43 -1.97 -12.07 -5.70
C ALA A 43 -2.13 -13.59 -5.50
N MET A 44 -3.37 -14.07 -5.35
CA MET A 44 -3.65 -15.49 -5.22
C MET A 44 -3.40 -16.26 -6.53
N ARG A 45 -3.75 -15.68 -7.68
CA ARG A 45 -3.50 -16.27 -8.99
C ARG A 45 -2.01 -16.36 -9.30
N GLY A 46 -1.22 -15.38 -8.89
CA GLY A 46 0.25 -15.39 -9.00
C GLY A 46 0.92 -16.57 -8.28
N ARG A 47 0.24 -17.22 -7.32
CA ARG A 47 0.75 -18.45 -6.69
C ARG A 47 0.80 -19.65 -7.65
N ARG A 48 0.00 -19.62 -8.73
CA ARG A 48 -0.10 -20.70 -9.73
C ARG A 48 0.37 -20.26 -11.12
N ASP A 49 0.26 -18.98 -11.44
CA ASP A 49 0.66 -18.39 -12.72
C ASP A 49 1.96 -17.59 -12.59
N ARG A 50 3.02 -18.07 -13.24
CA ARG A 50 4.37 -17.47 -13.15
C ARG A 50 4.45 -16.08 -13.80
N ALA A 51 3.69 -15.82 -14.86
CA ALA A 51 3.70 -14.53 -15.54
C ALA A 51 3.04 -13.46 -14.66
N ILE A 52 1.90 -13.80 -14.06
CA ILE A 52 1.24 -12.92 -13.09
C ILE A 52 2.13 -12.70 -11.87
N ALA A 53 2.81 -13.75 -11.38
CA ALA A 53 3.73 -13.63 -10.25
C ALA A 53 4.87 -12.64 -10.53
N ALA A 54 5.41 -12.64 -11.75
CA ALA A 54 6.46 -11.68 -12.15
C ALA A 54 5.94 -10.24 -12.12
N ILE A 55 4.77 -10.00 -12.71
CA ILE A 55 4.15 -8.67 -12.73
C ILE A 55 3.89 -8.16 -11.30
N VAL A 56 3.33 -9.00 -10.43
CA VAL A 56 3.05 -8.62 -9.03
C VAL A 56 4.34 -8.29 -8.29
N ARG A 57 5.37 -9.14 -8.40
CA ARG A 57 6.68 -8.90 -7.75
C ARG A 57 7.34 -7.60 -8.20
N ASP A 58 7.32 -7.31 -9.51
CA ASP A 58 7.93 -6.09 -10.04
C ASP A 58 7.25 -4.84 -9.49
N VAL A 59 5.92 -4.88 -9.34
CA VAL A 59 5.22 -3.76 -8.74
C VAL A 59 5.50 -3.64 -7.25
N ASP A 60 5.47 -4.75 -6.51
CA ASP A 60 5.80 -4.74 -5.07
C ASP A 60 7.21 -4.16 -4.84
N ALA A 61 8.20 -4.62 -5.60
CA ALA A 61 9.58 -4.12 -5.52
C ALA A 61 9.68 -2.63 -5.84
N THR A 62 8.89 -2.14 -6.81
CA THR A 62 8.83 -0.70 -7.11
C THR A 62 8.23 0.09 -5.94
N TRP A 63 7.16 -0.44 -5.32
CA TRP A 63 6.50 0.22 -4.21
C TRP A 63 7.36 0.29 -2.96
N GLU A 64 8.04 -0.82 -2.63
CA GLU A 64 9.01 -0.89 -1.53
C GLU A 64 10.13 0.12 -1.71
N LYS A 65 10.75 0.18 -2.91
CA LYS A 65 11.81 1.15 -3.21
C LYS A 65 11.36 2.60 -3.03
N THR A 66 10.15 2.93 -3.50
CA THR A 66 9.59 4.28 -3.36
C THR A 66 9.34 4.62 -1.89
N LEU A 67 8.75 3.71 -1.11
CA LEU A 67 8.51 3.93 0.31
C LEU A 67 9.81 4.05 1.10
N ALA A 68 10.81 3.22 0.80
CA ALA A 68 12.10 3.31 1.45
C ALA A 68 12.79 4.66 1.18
N ALA A 69 12.68 5.18 -0.05
CA ALA A 69 13.18 6.52 -0.38
C ALA A 69 12.46 7.59 0.45
N LEU A 70 11.13 7.56 0.50
CA LEU A 70 10.34 8.50 1.29
C LEU A 70 10.68 8.45 2.79
N LEU A 71 10.82 7.25 3.36
CA LEU A 71 11.22 7.06 4.76
C LEU A 71 12.60 7.65 5.05
N ARG A 72 13.58 7.43 4.17
CA ARG A 72 14.93 8.03 4.30
C ARG A 72 14.87 9.54 4.26
N HIS A 73 14.10 10.12 3.36
CA HIS A 73 13.99 11.58 3.25
C HIS A 73 13.22 12.19 4.43
N ALA A 74 12.11 11.58 4.85
CA ALA A 74 11.35 12.01 6.02
C ALA A 74 12.18 11.93 7.31
N ALA A 75 13.05 10.93 7.44
CA ALA A 75 13.97 10.81 8.57
C ALA A 75 15.01 11.94 8.60
N LYS A 76 15.58 12.29 7.43
CA LYS A 76 16.54 13.41 7.31
C LYS A 76 15.93 14.76 7.71
N GLU A 77 14.63 14.93 7.48
CA GLU A 77 13.88 16.13 7.82
C GLU A 77 13.30 16.10 9.26
N GLY A 78 13.53 15.02 10.02
CA GLY A 78 13.00 14.86 11.38
C GLY A 78 11.50 14.59 11.46
N ALA A 79 10.84 14.30 10.33
CA ALA A 79 9.40 14.03 10.28
C ALA A 79 9.02 12.62 10.76
N VAL A 80 9.98 11.68 10.75
CA VAL A 80 9.86 10.34 11.34
C VAL A 80 11.13 10.02 12.12
N ALA A 81 11.01 9.17 13.14
CA ALA A 81 12.19 8.64 13.84
C ALA A 81 13.10 7.94 12.82
N ASN A 82 14.42 8.21 12.89
CA ASN A 82 15.39 7.66 11.94
C ASN A 82 15.37 6.12 11.99
N PRO A 83 14.84 5.44 10.95
CA PRO A 83 14.77 3.99 10.99
C PRO A 83 16.17 3.45 10.76
N ALA A 84 16.66 2.61 11.68
CA ALA A 84 17.95 1.92 11.52
C ALA A 84 18.02 1.12 10.21
N LYS A 85 16.86 0.72 9.66
CA LYS A 85 16.73 -0.07 8.43
C LYS A 85 15.51 0.37 7.60
N PRO A 86 15.65 1.42 6.76
CA PRO A 86 14.54 1.98 5.99
C PRO A 86 13.92 1.00 4.99
N ASP A 87 14.72 0.13 4.37
CA ASP A 87 14.23 -0.84 3.38
C ASP A 87 13.42 -1.97 4.05
N GLU A 88 13.86 -2.47 5.21
CA GLU A 88 13.10 -3.47 5.98
C GLU A 88 11.77 -2.88 6.48
N LEU A 89 11.77 -1.63 6.93
CA LEU A 89 10.55 -0.93 7.33
C LEU A 89 9.60 -0.72 6.14
N ALA A 90 10.11 -0.37 4.96
CA ALA A 90 9.30 -0.24 3.76
C ALA A 90 8.66 -1.58 3.36
N ALA A 91 9.41 -2.68 3.38
CA ALA A 91 8.89 -4.02 3.12
C ALA A 91 7.78 -4.40 4.11
N LEU A 92 7.97 -4.10 5.41
CA LEU A 92 6.95 -4.33 6.44
C LEU A 92 5.67 -3.51 6.18
N ILE A 93 5.81 -2.23 5.83
CA ILE A 93 4.68 -1.36 5.49
C ILE A 93 3.94 -1.91 4.27
N VAL A 94 4.65 -2.25 3.20
CA VAL A 94 4.04 -2.82 1.98
C VAL A 94 3.32 -4.13 2.29
N ALA A 95 3.94 -5.03 3.06
CA ALA A 95 3.29 -6.28 3.48
C ALA A 95 2.01 -6.02 4.29
N THR A 96 2.04 -5.07 5.22
CA THR A 96 0.88 -4.68 6.02
C THR A 96 -0.25 -4.14 5.15
N LEU A 97 0.06 -3.26 4.20
CA LEU A 97 -0.92 -2.67 3.28
C LEU A 97 -1.50 -3.73 2.33
N LYS A 98 -0.69 -4.69 1.88
CA LYS A 98 -1.16 -5.83 1.07
C LYS A 98 -2.08 -6.75 1.85
N GLY A 99 -1.99 -6.80 3.18
CA GLY A 99 -2.96 -7.48 4.04
C GLY A 99 -4.40 -7.01 3.77
N LEU A 100 -4.59 -5.73 3.42
CA LEU A 100 -5.91 -5.18 3.07
C LEU A 100 -6.53 -5.83 1.82
N PHE A 101 -5.71 -6.35 0.90
CA PHE A 101 -6.18 -7.11 -0.27
C PHE A 101 -6.75 -8.48 0.10
N MET A 102 -6.34 -9.02 1.25
CA MET A 102 -6.78 -10.34 1.73
C MET A 102 -8.03 -10.20 2.60
N LEU A 103 -8.17 -9.07 3.30
CA LEU A 103 -9.30 -8.76 4.19
C LEU A 103 -10.47 -8.07 3.46
N SER A 104 -10.42 -7.95 2.13
CA SER A 104 -11.35 -7.11 1.37
C SER A 104 -12.80 -7.60 1.42
N GLY A 105 -13.03 -8.90 1.65
CA GLY A 105 -14.36 -9.45 1.90
C GLY A 105 -15.03 -8.86 3.15
N ASP A 106 -14.24 -8.59 4.21
CA ASP A 106 -14.73 -7.98 5.45
C ASP A 106 -14.84 -6.44 5.34
N LEU A 107 -13.99 -5.80 4.53
CA LEU A 107 -14.10 -4.36 4.25
C LEU A 107 -15.41 -3.98 3.55
N ARG A 108 -15.90 -4.82 2.63
CA ARG A 108 -17.22 -4.64 2.01
C ARG A 108 -18.33 -4.68 3.06
N ARG A 109 -18.28 -5.67 3.96
CA ARG A 109 -19.22 -5.82 5.08
C ARG A 109 -19.20 -4.61 6.03
N LEU A 110 -18.02 -4.06 6.33
CA LEU A 110 -17.88 -2.87 7.19
C LEU A 110 -18.38 -1.57 6.55
N VAL A 111 -18.33 -1.47 5.22
CA VAL A 111 -18.86 -0.32 4.48
C VAL A 111 -20.37 -0.42 4.34
N ASP A 112 -20.89 -1.62 4.10
CA ASP A 112 -22.31 -1.86 3.85
C ASP A 112 -23.13 -1.97 5.17
N ASP A 113 -22.52 -2.28 6.32
CA ASP A 113 -23.21 -2.46 7.61
C ASP A 113 -22.41 -1.92 8.82
N PRO A 114 -22.49 -0.61 9.12
CA PRO A 114 -21.65 0.05 10.14
C PRO A 114 -22.04 -0.25 11.60
N VAL A 115 -23.13 -1.00 11.86
CA VAL A 115 -23.63 -1.28 13.23
C VAL A 115 -23.15 -2.65 13.75
N ALA A 116 -22.47 -3.45 12.93
CA ALA A 116 -22.03 -4.81 13.27
C ALA A 116 -20.59 -4.90 13.83
N ALA A 117 -20.02 -3.80 14.35
CA ALA A 117 -18.67 -3.73 14.92
C ALA A 117 -18.68 -3.29 16.38
#